data_AF-A0A2S2CT11-F1
#
_entry.id   AF-A0A2S2CT11-F1
#
_cell.length_a   1.000
_cell.length_b   1.000
_cell.length_c   1.000
_cell.angle_alpha   90.00
_cell.angle_beta   90.00
_cell.angle_gamma   90.00
#
_symmetry.space_group_name_H-M   'P 1'
#
loop_
_entity.id
_entity.type
_entity.pdbx_description
1 polymer ?
#
loop_
_entity_poly.entity_id
_entity_poly.type
_entity_poly.pdbx_seq_one_letter_code
_entity_poly.pdbx_strand_id
1 'polypeptide(L)'
;MCLMETMMSTKTAARKTDEASAPASTPATPAASAPQPVPVRVYRAKTADLTFPEERTAKVVLPTELFLEADPATVAKRKGHQIDPSRPASHVAVMPNAKMLAETGNPYPAAGDHPSVVTGDNWRPYVAIAHHAFALLQERGEVGLRDVLDEAVKRAGFVQKPSYAESVVRDTLRDLACCGYAEAFTIGARKLYRTKEASK
;
A
#
# COMPACT_ATOMS: atom_id res chain seq x y z
N MET A 1 -3.25 -60.39 -22.31
CA MET A 1 -4.51 -61.00 -21.82
C MET A 1 -4.29 -61.47 -20.39
N CYS A 2 -5.39 -61.61 -19.63
CA CYS A 2 -5.50 -62.17 -18.28
C CYS A 2 -4.77 -61.47 -17.13
N LEU A 3 -5.56 -61.15 -16.10
CA LEU A 3 -5.14 -60.90 -14.73
C LEU A 3 -4.56 -62.19 -14.12
N MET A 4 -3.78 -62.04 -13.06
CA MET A 4 -3.72 -63.04 -11.99
C MET A 4 -3.98 -62.36 -10.65
N GLU A 5 -5.12 -62.70 -10.05
CA GLU A 5 -5.38 -62.47 -8.63
C GLU A 5 -4.66 -63.54 -7.80
N THR A 6 -4.26 -63.20 -6.57
CA THR A 6 -4.20 -64.19 -5.48
C THR A 6 -4.48 -63.50 -4.16
N MET A 7 -5.48 -63.99 -3.42
CA MET A 7 -5.85 -63.53 -2.08
C MET A 7 -5.47 -64.57 -0.99
N MET A 8 -5.53 -64.14 0.27
CA MET A 8 -5.51 -64.94 1.50
C MET A 8 -4.10 -65.48 1.89
N SER A 9 -3.77 -65.74 3.17
CA SER A 9 -4.62 -66.06 4.33
C SER A 9 -4.03 -65.61 5.70
N THR A 10 -4.67 -66.02 6.80
CA THR A 10 -4.64 -65.42 8.16
C THR A 10 -3.85 -66.20 9.22
N LYS A 11 -3.33 -65.51 10.26
CA LYS A 11 -3.63 -65.69 11.73
C LYS A 11 -2.57 -65.07 12.69
N THR A 12 -3.07 -64.31 13.69
CA THR A 12 -2.98 -64.50 15.18
C THR A 12 -1.65 -65.04 15.77
N ALA A 13 -1.01 -64.56 16.86
CA ALA A 13 -1.41 -63.87 18.12
C ALA A 13 -0.14 -63.26 18.84
N ALA A 14 -0.08 -62.67 20.07
CA ALA A 14 -1.05 -62.15 21.06
C ALA A 14 -0.38 -61.24 22.15
N ARG A 15 -1.13 -60.21 22.62
CA ARG A 15 -1.23 -59.58 23.98
C ARG A 15 -0.05 -59.57 24.99
N LYS A 16 0.38 -58.36 25.39
CA LYS A 16 0.69 -57.94 26.80
C LYS A 16 0.72 -56.39 26.90
N THR A 17 -0.26 -55.77 27.55
CA THR A 17 -0.27 -55.17 28.93
C THR A 17 0.28 -53.74 29.02
N ASP A 18 -0.51 -52.89 29.68
CA ASP A 18 -0.29 -51.46 29.91
C ASP A 18 0.94 -51.13 30.78
N GLU A 19 1.58 -50.01 30.47
CA GLU A 19 2.32 -49.22 31.45
C GLU A 19 2.09 -47.73 31.15
N ALA A 20 1.71 -46.96 32.17
CA ALA A 20 1.33 -45.57 32.00
C ALA A 20 2.57 -44.67 31.93
N SER A 21 2.60 -43.74 30.98
CA SER A 21 3.48 -42.58 31.03
C SER A 21 2.73 -41.32 30.64
N ALA A 22 2.81 -40.33 31.52
CA ALA A 22 2.27 -38.99 31.31
C ALA A 22 2.94 -38.32 30.09
N PRO A 23 2.27 -37.36 29.41
CA PRO A 23 2.81 -36.76 28.20
C PRO A 23 4.12 -36.02 28.47
N ALA A 24 5.15 -36.35 27.69
CA ALA A 24 6.38 -35.57 27.65
C ALA A 24 6.04 -34.13 27.23
N SER A 25 6.20 -33.18 28.15
CA SER A 25 5.99 -31.76 27.86
C SER A 25 7.05 -31.28 26.89
N THR A 26 6.70 -31.20 25.61
CA THR A 26 7.51 -30.50 24.60
C THR A 26 7.83 -29.10 25.12
N PRO A 27 9.11 -28.66 25.15
CA PRO A 27 9.44 -27.30 25.49
C PRO A 27 8.67 -26.35 24.57
N ALA A 28 7.85 -25.48 25.14
CA ALA A 28 7.13 -24.50 24.35
C ALA A 28 8.14 -23.59 23.66
N THR A 29 8.27 -23.73 22.34
CA THR A 29 9.01 -22.78 21.49
C THR A 29 8.55 -21.37 21.88
N PRO A 30 9.45 -20.43 22.21
CA PRO A 30 9.06 -19.07 22.54
C PRO A 30 8.17 -18.54 21.43
N ALA A 31 6.95 -18.11 21.77
CA ALA A 31 6.03 -17.57 20.78
C ALA A 31 6.72 -16.42 20.07
N ALA A 32 7.01 -16.59 18.78
CA ALA A 32 7.70 -15.59 17.99
C ALA A 32 6.89 -14.30 18.05
N SER A 33 7.44 -13.27 18.70
CA SER A 33 6.74 -11.99 18.87
C SER A 33 6.25 -11.50 17.52
N ALA A 34 4.97 -11.14 17.43
CA ALA A 34 4.41 -10.62 16.21
C ALA A 34 5.26 -9.42 15.72
N PRO A 35 5.62 -9.37 14.42
CA PRO A 35 6.49 -8.32 13.91
C PRO A 35 5.84 -6.95 14.13
N GLN A 36 6.53 -6.09 14.87
CA GLN A 36 6.02 -4.77 15.26
C GLN A 36 6.14 -3.77 14.11
N PRO A 37 5.22 -2.79 13.98
CA PRO A 37 5.33 -1.72 12.99
C PRO A 37 6.53 -0.81 13.31
N VAL A 38 7.43 -0.63 12.35
CA VAL A 38 8.56 0.30 12.44
C VAL A 38 8.35 1.47 11.48
N PRO A 39 8.48 2.75 11.89
CA PRO A 39 8.35 3.89 10.98
C PRO A 39 9.26 3.77 9.75
N VAL A 40 8.75 4.13 8.57
CA VAL A 40 9.55 4.20 7.35
C VAL A 40 10.58 5.33 7.48
N ARG A 41 11.83 5.06 7.12
CA ARG A 41 12.87 6.09 7.01
C ARG A 41 12.48 7.09 5.91
N VAL A 42 12.27 8.34 6.28
CA VAL A 42 11.96 9.44 5.37
C VAL A 42 12.88 10.63 5.59
N TYR A 43 13.13 11.39 4.54
CA TYR A 43 13.99 12.58 4.53
C TYR A 43 13.12 13.82 4.33
N ARG A 44 13.14 14.73 5.31
CA ARG A 44 12.42 16.01 5.23
C ARG A 44 13.19 16.96 4.32
N ALA A 45 12.56 17.42 3.24
CA ALA A 45 13.10 18.37 2.28
C ALA A 45 12.14 19.56 2.14
N LYS A 46 12.66 20.77 1.96
CA LYS A 46 11.79 21.92 1.65
C LYS A 46 11.32 21.79 0.20
N THR A 47 10.06 22.10 -0.04
CA THR A 47 9.45 22.04 -1.37
C THR A 47 10.15 22.99 -2.36
N ALA A 48 10.70 24.11 -1.89
CA ALA A 48 11.50 25.04 -2.71
C ALA A 48 12.86 24.46 -3.18
N ASP A 49 13.38 23.44 -2.50
CA ASP A 49 14.67 22.80 -2.83
C ASP A 49 14.49 21.62 -3.82
N LEU A 50 13.25 21.34 -4.24
CA LEU A 50 12.88 20.21 -5.08
C LEU A 50 12.40 20.67 -6.47
N THR A 51 12.78 19.92 -7.52
CA THR A 51 12.32 20.18 -8.90
C THR A 51 11.08 19.33 -9.21
N PHE A 52 9.97 19.99 -9.54
CA PHE A 52 8.72 19.33 -9.91
C PHE A 52 8.25 19.67 -11.33
N PRO A 53 7.35 18.88 -11.95
CA PRO A 53 6.72 19.23 -13.21
C PRO A 53 5.78 20.44 -13.07
N GLU A 54 6.24 21.63 -13.47
CA GLU A 54 5.56 22.92 -13.28
C GLU A 54 4.08 22.91 -13.67
N GLU A 55 3.72 22.33 -14.81
CA GLU A 55 2.32 22.28 -15.30
C GLU A 55 1.38 21.61 -14.29
N ARG A 56 1.85 20.55 -13.63
CA ARG A 56 1.04 19.77 -12.69
C ARG A 56 1.05 20.39 -11.29
N THR A 57 2.19 20.90 -10.83
CA THR A 57 2.29 21.55 -9.52
C THR A 57 1.67 22.94 -9.49
N ALA A 58 1.62 23.67 -10.60
CA ALA A 58 0.94 24.97 -10.66
C ALA A 58 -0.58 24.90 -10.44
N LYS A 59 -1.20 23.71 -10.52
CA LYS A 59 -2.63 23.50 -10.26
C LYS A 59 -2.97 23.07 -8.83
N VAL A 60 -1.98 22.76 -7.99
CA VAL A 60 -2.18 22.22 -6.64
C VAL A 60 -1.30 22.95 -5.62
N VAL A 61 -1.86 23.24 -4.44
CA VAL A 61 -1.05 23.81 -3.36
C VAL A 61 -0.26 22.70 -2.70
N LEU A 62 1.07 22.88 -2.61
CA LEU A 62 1.98 21.95 -1.94
C LEU A 62 2.23 22.39 -0.49
N PRO A 63 2.47 21.46 0.45
CA PRO A 63 3.07 21.79 1.73
C PRO A 63 4.44 22.47 1.56
N THR A 64 4.87 23.26 2.55
CA THR A 64 6.21 23.89 2.57
C THR A 64 7.35 22.87 2.57
N GLU A 65 7.09 21.66 3.05
CA GLU A 65 8.06 20.57 3.19
C GLU A 65 7.43 19.23 2.78
N LEU A 66 8.23 18.37 2.17
CA LEU A 66 7.87 16.99 1.84
C LEU A 66 8.78 16.00 2.57
N PHE A 67 8.26 14.79 2.77
CA PHE A 67 8.98 13.64 3.30
C PHE A 67 9.29 12.67 2.15
N LEU A 68 10.55 12.57 1.73
CA LEU A 68 10.94 11.65 0.65
C LEU A 68 11.33 10.28 1.22
N GLU A 69 10.95 9.18 0.57
CA GLU A 69 11.45 7.84 0.93
C GLU A 69 12.92 7.61 0.51
N ALA A 70 13.46 8.46 -0.36
CA ALA A 70 14.84 8.45 -0.83
C ALA A 70 15.61 9.69 -0.34
N ASP A 71 16.93 9.57 -0.20
CA ASP A 71 17.80 10.71 0.17
C ASP A 71 17.81 11.74 -0.98
N PRO A 72 17.35 13.00 -0.76
CA PRO A 72 17.31 14.03 -1.79
C PRO A 72 18.66 14.23 -2.51
N ALA A 73 19.78 14.06 -1.80
CA ALA A 73 21.13 14.24 -2.38
C ALA A 73 21.49 13.14 -3.40
N THR A 74 20.85 11.97 -3.31
CA THR A 74 21.06 10.85 -4.25
C THR A 74 20.14 10.91 -5.47
N VAL A 75 19.12 11.77 -5.43
CA VAL A 75 18.12 11.93 -6.50
C VAL A 75 18.65 12.91 -7.56
N ALA A 76 19.53 12.41 -8.42
CA ALA A 76 20.14 13.19 -9.50
C ALA A 76 19.07 13.77 -10.46
N LYS A 77 18.93 15.10 -10.45
CA LYS A 77 18.14 15.99 -11.34
C LYS A 77 17.52 15.30 -12.57
N ARG A 78 16.34 14.71 -12.43
CA ARG A 78 15.61 14.01 -13.52
C ARG A 78 14.10 14.22 -13.46
N LYS A 79 13.45 13.93 -14.59
CA LYS A 79 11.99 13.89 -14.79
C LYS A 79 11.37 12.72 -14.00
N GLY A 80 11.28 12.87 -12.69
CA GLY A 80 10.72 11.86 -11.79
C GLY A 80 9.22 11.97 -11.57
N HIS A 81 8.71 11.15 -10.66
CA HIS A 81 7.34 11.23 -10.13
C HIS A 81 7.11 12.57 -9.42
N GLN A 82 5.87 13.06 -9.43
CA GLN A 82 5.54 14.44 -9.10
C GLN A 82 5.79 14.87 -7.65
N ILE A 83 5.94 13.92 -6.73
CA ILE A 83 6.21 14.14 -5.29
C ILE A 83 7.54 13.52 -4.86
N ASP A 84 8.04 12.56 -5.62
CA ASP A 84 9.17 11.72 -5.25
C ASP A 84 10.05 11.55 -6.49
N PRO A 85 11.01 12.47 -6.71
CA PRO A 85 11.76 12.50 -7.97
C PRO A 85 12.69 11.29 -8.14
N SER A 86 12.79 10.39 -7.14
CA SER A 86 13.48 9.10 -7.24
C SER A 86 12.74 8.08 -8.11
N ARG A 87 11.41 8.21 -8.30
CA ARG A 87 10.59 7.27 -9.09
C ARG A 87 10.42 7.74 -10.54
N PRO A 88 10.20 6.85 -11.52
CA PRO A 88 9.86 7.24 -12.88
C PRO A 88 8.54 8.04 -12.97
N ALA A 89 8.45 9.02 -13.87
CA ALA A 89 7.25 9.87 -14.07
C ALA A 89 5.98 9.13 -14.58
N SER A 90 6.05 7.83 -14.83
CA SER A 90 4.92 6.95 -15.19
C SER A 90 4.16 6.38 -13.99
N HIS A 91 4.42 6.90 -12.79
CA HIS A 91 3.72 6.59 -11.54
C HIS A 91 2.66 7.66 -11.28
N VAL A 92 1.70 7.42 -10.38
CA VAL A 92 0.40 8.14 -10.29
C VAL A 92 0.40 9.58 -10.79
N ALA A 93 -0.41 9.82 -11.82
CA ALA A 93 -0.38 11.08 -12.53
C ALA A 93 -1.27 12.19 -11.93
N VAL A 94 -1.76 12.01 -10.70
CA VAL A 94 -2.54 13.02 -9.96
C VAL A 94 -2.01 13.13 -8.54
N MET A 95 -1.55 14.33 -8.17
CA MET A 95 -1.08 14.59 -6.81
C MET A 95 -2.25 14.83 -5.84
N PRO A 96 -2.09 14.47 -4.56
CA PRO A 96 -2.94 14.97 -3.49
C PRO A 96 -2.84 16.51 -3.40
N ASN A 97 -3.98 17.19 -3.53
CA ASN A 97 -4.11 18.64 -3.55
C ASN A 97 -4.54 19.18 -2.17
N ALA A 98 -3.67 19.97 -1.52
CA ALA A 98 -3.94 20.52 -0.18
C ALA A 98 -5.19 21.41 -0.14
N LYS A 99 -5.47 22.16 -1.22
CA LYS A 99 -6.67 23.01 -1.32
C LYS A 99 -7.94 22.15 -1.39
N MET A 100 -7.93 21.09 -2.19
CA MET A 100 -9.08 20.18 -2.31
C MET A 100 -9.33 19.41 -1.01
N LEU A 101 -8.27 19.04 -0.27
CA LEU A 101 -8.39 18.45 1.07
C LEU A 101 -9.14 19.38 2.03
N ALA A 102 -8.79 20.67 2.04
CA ALA A 102 -9.45 21.67 2.89
C ALA A 102 -10.92 21.94 2.47
N GLU A 103 -11.22 21.86 1.17
CA GLU A 103 -12.55 22.14 0.62
C GLU A 103 -13.51 20.94 0.68
N THR A 104 -13.00 19.71 0.55
CA THR A 104 -13.82 18.49 0.34
C THR A 104 -13.56 17.36 1.33
N GLY A 105 -12.51 17.47 2.15
CA GLY A 105 -12.04 16.38 3.01
C GLY A 105 -11.24 15.29 2.30
N ASN A 106 -11.09 15.33 0.97
CA ASN A 106 -10.29 14.37 0.17
C ASN A 106 -9.27 15.14 -0.71
N PRO A 107 -7.98 14.78 -0.75
CA PRO A 107 -7.01 15.50 -1.57
C PRO A 107 -7.05 15.08 -3.05
N TYR A 108 -7.81 14.05 -3.44
CA TYR A 108 -7.90 13.55 -4.81
C TYR A 108 -9.30 13.78 -5.40
N PRO A 109 -9.41 14.21 -6.67
CA PRO A 109 -10.70 14.37 -7.33
C PRO A 109 -11.37 13.02 -7.59
N ALA A 110 -12.70 12.98 -7.49
CA ALA A 110 -13.49 11.77 -7.70
C ALA A 110 -13.49 11.26 -9.16
N ALA A 111 -13.15 12.10 -10.13
CA ALA A 111 -13.19 11.77 -11.56
C ALA A 111 -12.01 12.37 -12.34
N GLY A 112 -11.65 11.73 -13.46
CA GLY A 112 -10.46 12.06 -14.28
C GLY A 112 -10.63 13.25 -15.24
N ASP A 113 -11.83 13.82 -15.31
CA ASP A 113 -12.19 15.04 -16.05
C ASP A 113 -12.17 16.29 -15.16
N HIS A 114 -11.99 16.13 -13.84
CA HIS A 114 -11.96 17.25 -12.90
C HIS A 114 -10.87 18.29 -13.26
N PRO A 115 -11.14 19.61 -13.19
CA PRO A 115 -10.22 20.65 -13.70
C PRO A 115 -8.81 20.71 -13.10
N SER A 116 -8.57 20.06 -11.95
CA SER A 116 -7.24 19.93 -11.33
C SER A 116 -6.42 18.73 -11.85
N VAL A 117 -6.99 17.88 -12.71
CA VAL A 117 -6.37 16.65 -13.22
C VAL A 117 -5.48 16.96 -14.43
N VAL A 118 -4.18 17.11 -14.17
CA VAL A 118 -3.16 17.36 -15.19
C VAL A 118 -2.40 16.06 -15.49
N THR A 119 -2.94 15.25 -16.39
CA THR A 119 -2.31 14.02 -16.88
C THR A 119 -2.67 13.72 -18.34
N GLY A 120 -1.84 12.91 -19.00
CA GLY A 120 -2.22 12.23 -20.24
C GLY A 120 -3.38 11.24 -20.03
N ASP A 121 -4.13 11.04 -21.11
CA ASP A 121 -5.47 10.43 -21.06
C ASP A 121 -5.47 8.95 -20.66
N ASN A 122 -4.37 8.24 -20.89
CA ASN A 122 -4.18 6.86 -20.47
C ASN A 122 -4.24 6.67 -18.93
N TRP A 123 -4.03 7.73 -18.16
CA TRP A 123 -4.10 7.71 -16.69
C TRP A 123 -5.41 8.28 -16.12
N ARG A 124 -6.20 9.04 -16.89
CA ARG A 124 -7.47 9.64 -16.42
C ARG A 124 -8.45 8.63 -15.82
N PRO A 125 -8.63 7.40 -16.37
CA PRO A 125 -9.52 6.42 -15.77
C PRO A 125 -9.13 6.01 -14.34
N TYR A 126 -7.85 6.08 -14.00
CA TYR A 126 -7.33 5.60 -12.70
C TYR A 126 -7.49 6.62 -11.57
N VAL A 127 -7.91 7.86 -11.87
CA VAL A 127 -7.98 8.95 -10.89
C VAL A 127 -8.95 8.64 -9.74
N ALA A 128 -10.11 8.05 -10.05
CA ALA A 128 -11.08 7.62 -9.05
C ALA A 128 -10.52 6.57 -8.06
N ILE A 129 -9.54 5.75 -8.48
CA ILE A 129 -8.91 4.75 -7.59
C ILE A 129 -8.12 5.47 -6.48
N ALA A 130 -7.43 6.58 -6.79
CA ALA A 130 -6.72 7.36 -5.78
C ALA A 130 -7.68 8.00 -4.76
N HIS A 131 -8.78 8.57 -5.25
CA HIS A 131 -9.87 9.12 -4.42
C HIS A 131 -10.43 8.08 -3.44
N HIS A 132 -10.75 6.87 -3.91
CA HIS A 132 -11.28 5.82 -3.04
C HIS A 132 -10.23 5.16 -2.15
N ALA A 133 -8.96 5.07 -2.57
CA ALA A 133 -7.88 4.60 -1.71
C ALA A 133 -7.65 5.51 -0.50
N PHE A 134 -7.76 6.83 -0.67
CA PHE A 134 -7.73 7.77 0.45
C PHE A 134 -8.99 7.69 1.33
N ALA A 135 -10.19 7.58 0.74
CA ALA A 135 -11.43 7.41 1.52
C ALA A 135 -11.36 6.15 2.39
N LEU A 136 -10.87 5.03 1.85
CA LEU A 136 -10.67 3.79 2.60
C LEU A 136 -9.61 3.91 3.71
N LEU A 137 -8.56 4.72 3.51
CA LEU A 137 -7.60 5.05 4.56
C LEU A 137 -8.28 5.84 5.70
N GLN A 138 -9.14 6.82 5.39
CA GLN A 138 -9.91 7.57 6.40
C GLN A 138 -10.92 6.68 7.14
N GLU A 139 -11.67 5.85 6.43
CA GLU A 139 -12.70 4.96 7.00
C GLU A 139 -12.12 3.92 7.97
N ARG A 140 -10.88 3.49 7.75
CA ARG A 140 -10.25 2.38 8.49
C ARG A 140 -9.13 2.82 9.44
N GLY A 141 -8.67 4.06 9.34
CA GLY A 141 -7.55 4.62 10.11
C GLY A 141 -6.17 4.09 9.71
N GLU A 142 -6.02 2.77 9.51
CA GLU A 142 -4.78 2.11 9.10
C GLU A 142 -5.03 1.07 7.98
N VAL A 143 -4.22 1.12 6.91
CA VAL A 143 -4.34 0.22 5.76
C VAL A 143 -2.99 -0.14 5.14
N GLY A 144 -2.84 -1.36 4.64
CA GLY A 144 -1.81 -1.72 3.67
C GLY A 144 -2.38 -1.80 2.24
N LEU A 145 -1.48 -1.82 1.26
CA LEU A 145 -1.82 -1.85 -0.18
C LEU A 145 -2.89 -2.90 -0.53
N ARG A 146 -2.69 -4.16 -0.11
CA ARG A 146 -3.60 -5.27 -0.42
C ARG A 146 -4.97 -5.12 0.24
N ASP A 147 -5.02 -4.41 1.36
CA ASP A 147 -6.21 -4.36 2.21
C ASP A 147 -7.27 -3.42 1.60
N VAL A 148 -6.85 -2.44 0.78
CA VAL A 148 -7.73 -1.47 0.09
C VAL A 148 -7.80 -1.60 -1.43
N LEU A 149 -6.88 -2.34 -2.07
CA LEU A 149 -6.73 -2.37 -3.53
C LEU A 149 -8.01 -2.77 -4.27
N ASP A 150 -8.55 -3.95 -3.98
CA ASP A 150 -9.70 -4.48 -4.73
C ASP A 150 -10.99 -3.70 -4.45
N GLU A 151 -11.12 -3.14 -3.24
CA GLU A 151 -12.25 -2.28 -2.89
C GLU A 151 -12.15 -0.89 -3.54
N ALA A 152 -10.97 -0.26 -3.57
CA ALA A 152 -10.76 1.02 -4.25
C ALA A 152 -11.05 0.91 -5.76
N VAL A 153 -10.59 -0.19 -6.39
CA VAL A 153 -10.89 -0.53 -7.80
C VAL A 153 -12.39 -0.69 -8.03
N LYS A 154 -13.08 -1.45 -7.15
CA LYS A 154 -14.53 -1.66 -7.25
C LYS A 154 -15.32 -0.36 -7.06
N ARG A 155 -14.98 0.45 -6.06
CA ARG A 155 -15.62 1.75 -5.78
C ARG A 155 -15.41 2.73 -6.95
N ALA A 156 -14.24 2.68 -7.59
CA ALA A 156 -13.92 3.43 -8.82
C ALA A 156 -14.66 2.92 -10.10
N GLY A 157 -15.57 1.95 -9.99
CA GLY A 157 -16.40 1.48 -11.10
C GLY A 157 -15.75 0.46 -12.04
N PHE A 158 -14.56 -0.06 -11.72
CA PHE A 158 -13.89 -1.06 -12.55
C PHE A 158 -14.46 -2.48 -12.31
N VAL A 159 -14.91 -3.13 -13.39
CA VAL A 159 -15.42 -4.52 -13.37
C VAL A 159 -14.30 -5.54 -13.15
N GLN A 160 -13.09 -5.24 -13.62
CA GLN A 160 -11.88 -6.06 -13.44
C GLN A 160 -10.71 -5.15 -13.03
N LYS A 161 -9.76 -5.66 -12.25
CA LYS A 161 -8.56 -4.91 -11.82
C LYS A 161 -7.76 -4.46 -13.07
N PRO A 162 -7.70 -3.14 -13.38
CA PRO A 162 -6.93 -2.67 -14.53
C PRO A 162 -5.43 -2.75 -14.23
N SER A 163 -4.61 -2.86 -15.28
CA SER A 163 -3.18 -3.21 -15.18
C SER A 163 -2.37 -2.35 -14.21
N TYR A 164 -2.67 -1.04 -14.13
CA TYR A 164 -1.94 -0.11 -13.27
C TYR A 164 -2.60 0.14 -11.90
N ALA A 165 -3.74 -0.47 -11.56
CA ALA A 165 -4.44 -0.22 -10.29
C ALA A 165 -3.56 -0.39 -9.05
N GLU A 166 -2.69 -1.40 -9.05
CA GLU A 166 -1.83 -1.66 -7.89
C GLU A 166 -0.74 -0.60 -7.71
N SER A 167 -0.12 -0.15 -8.81
CA SER A 167 0.77 1.01 -8.78
C SER A 167 0.01 2.23 -8.30
N VAL A 168 -1.22 2.43 -8.78
CA VAL A 168 -2.05 3.59 -8.43
C VAL A 168 -2.35 3.67 -6.94
N VAL A 169 -2.83 2.59 -6.32
CA VAL A 169 -3.06 2.56 -4.87
C VAL A 169 -1.74 2.69 -4.09
N ARG A 170 -0.66 2.05 -4.55
CA ARG A 170 0.65 2.08 -3.88
C ARG A 170 1.27 3.48 -3.86
N ASP A 171 1.28 4.15 -5.00
CA ASP A 171 1.74 5.53 -5.14
C ASP A 171 0.84 6.48 -4.35
N THR A 172 -0.49 6.34 -4.44
CA THR A 172 -1.46 7.15 -3.66
C THR A 172 -1.13 7.13 -2.17
N LEU A 173 -1.02 5.94 -1.58
CA LEU A 173 -0.71 5.78 -0.15
C LEU A 173 0.68 6.35 0.21
N ARG A 174 1.68 6.18 -0.67
CA ARG A 174 3.01 6.75 -0.50
C ARG A 174 3.01 8.27 -0.58
N ASP A 175 2.32 8.85 -1.54
CA ASP A 175 2.26 10.29 -1.78
C ASP A 175 1.53 11.02 -0.65
N LEU A 176 0.51 10.37 -0.08
CA LEU A 176 -0.13 10.81 1.17
C LEU A 176 0.87 10.88 2.34
N ALA A 177 1.75 9.88 2.48
CA ALA A 177 2.81 9.91 3.48
C ALA A 177 3.89 10.98 3.15
N CYS A 178 4.26 11.12 1.88
CA CYS A 178 5.25 12.09 1.44
C CYS A 178 4.79 13.54 1.62
N CYS A 179 3.51 13.84 1.38
CA CYS A 179 2.89 15.14 1.70
C CYS A 179 2.49 15.27 3.17
N GLY A 180 2.77 14.27 4.02
CA GLY A 180 2.56 14.31 5.46
C GLY A 180 1.12 14.14 5.94
N TYR A 181 0.17 13.82 5.04
CA TYR A 181 -1.24 13.51 5.35
C TYR A 181 -1.42 12.14 6.01
N ALA A 182 -0.49 11.22 5.77
CA ALA A 182 -0.41 9.91 6.40
C ALA A 182 0.96 9.69 7.06
N GLU A 183 1.03 8.66 7.90
CA GLU A 183 2.28 8.08 8.40
C GLU A 183 2.49 6.72 7.76
N ALA A 184 3.75 6.37 7.46
CA ALA A 184 4.09 5.10 6.84
C ALA A 184 4.92 4.24 7.79
N PHE A 185 4.52 2.97 7.95
CA PHE A 185 5.18 1.97 8.78
C PHE A 185 5.53 0.73 7.95
N THR A 186 6.50 -0.04 8.42
CA THR A 186 6.90 -1.32 7.83
C THR A 186 6.68 -2.45 8.83
N ILE A 187 6.04 -3.53 8.40
CA ILE A 187 5.94 -4.81 9.12
C ILE A 187 6.54 -5.89 8.21
N GLY A 188 7.75 -6.34 8.54
CA GLY A 188 8.52 -7.26 7.68
C GLY A 188 8.75 -6.65 6.30
N ALA A 189 8.13 -7.22 5.26
CA ALA A 189 8.18 -6.70 3.89
C ALA A 189 6.93 -5.87 3.47
N ARG A 190 5.92 -5.73 4.35
CA ARG A 190 4.69 -4.97 4.06
C ARG A 190 4.83 -3.52 4.53
N LYS A 191 4.36 -2.57 3.73
CA LYS A 191 4.08 -1.20 4.20
C LYS A 191 2.63 -1.07 4.63
N LEU A 192 2.42 -0.39 5.76
CA LEU A 192 1.14 0.10 6.25
C LEU A 192 1.16 1.63 6.26
N TYR A 193 -0.01 2.22 6.12
CA TYR A 193 -0.22 3.66 6.12
C TYR A 193 -1.34 3.97 7.08
N ARG A 194 -1.14 4.98 7.93
CA ARG A 194 -2.11 5.43 8.94
C ARG A 194 -2.46 6.89 8.70
N THR A 195 -3.71 7.29 8.88
CA THR A 195 -4.05 8.72 8.94
C THR A 195 -3.33 9.35 10.12
N LYS A 196 -2.76 10.55 9.95
CA LYS A 196 -2.51 11.38 11.13
C LYS A 196 -3.86 11.80 11.67
N GLU A 197 -4.18 11.39 12.90
CA GLU A 197 -5.26 12.06 13.61
C GLU A 197 -4.92 13.55 13.65
N ALA A 198 -5.90 14.39 13.29
CA ALA A 198 -5.73 15.82 13.41
C ALA A 198 -5.50 16.14 14.89
N SER A 199 -4.26 16.49 15.25
CA SER A 199 -3.90 16.90 16.60
C SER A 199 -4.75 18.11 16.97
N LYS A 200 -5.74 17.89 17.84
CA LYS A 200 -6.62 18.92 18.41
C LYS A 200 -5.97 19.55 19.63
#